data_AF-A0A7L9FFI9-F1
#
_entry.id   AF-A0A7L9FFI9-F1
#
_cell.length_a   1.000
_cell.length_b   1.000
_cell.length_c   1.000
_cell.angle_alpha   90.00
_cell.angle_beta   90.00
_cell.angle_gamma   90.00
#
_symmetry.space_group_name_H-M   'P 1'
#
loop_
_entity.id
_entity.type
_entity.pdbx_description
1 polymer ?
#
loop_
_entity_poly.entity_id
_entity_poly.type
_entity_poly.pdbx_seq_one_letter_code
_entity_poly.pdbx_strand_id
1 'polypeptide(L)'
;MEVERGVEKILAETSRDIKNNLIDPQQMRNVGMVLLSMGLLTEEGYFYVLSNALYTLADAMSSFLKVSSMPLSLEYRGRTEKVLEDVKNEVSQALQSMSEAIREHDSCKAMSSAAVLLKLSYMINNLAENLKNIVIVGPEE
;
A
#
# COMPACT_ATOMS: atom_id res chain seq x y z
N MET A 1 -16.88 18.46 3.34
CA MET A 1 -16.01 19.63 3.62
C MET A 1 -14.99 19.85 2.50
N GLU A 2 -14.44 21.05 2.34
CA GLU A 2 -13.40 21.32 1.32
C GLU A 2 -12.15 20.45 1.52
N VAL A 3 -11.80 20.17 2.79
CA VAL A 3 -10.67 19.32 3.16
C VAL A 3 -10.85 17.86 2.73
N GLU A 4 -12.05 17.29 2.88
CA GLU A 4 -12.35 15.92 2.43
C GLU A 4 -12.26 15.77 0.91
N ARG A 5 -12.68 16.79 0.14
CA ARG A 5 -12.47 16.82 -1.31
C ARG A 5 -10.99 16.85 -1.67
N GLY A 6 -10.17 17.54 -0.88
CA GLY A 6 -8.72 17.51 -1.01
C GLY A 6 -8.16 16.11 -0.80
N VAL A 7 -8.64 15.40 0.22
CA VAL A 7 -8.22 14.01 0.54
C VAL A 7 -8.65 13.03 -0.55
N GLU A 8 -9.89 13.13 -1.03
CA GLU A 8 -10.40 12.37 -2.17
C GLU A 8 -9.48 12.54 -3.38
N LYS A 9 -9.17 13.79 -3.73
CA LYS A 9 -8.29 14.09 -4.85
C LYS A 9 -6.89 13.48 -4.67
N ILE A 10 -6.30 13.59 -3.48
CA ILE A 10 -4.98 13.01 -3.18
C ILE A 10 -5.00 11.49 -3.32
N LEU A 11 -6.04 10.82 -2.83
CA LEU A 11 -6.19 9.37 -2.95
C LEU A 11 -6.36 8.93 -4.41
N ALA A 12 -7.18 9.63 -5.18
CA ALA A 12 -7.39 9.35 -6.60
C ALA A 12 -6.13 9.60 -7.45
N GLU A 13 -5.38 10.67 -7.15
CA GLU A 13 -4.10 10.96 -7.79
C GLU A 13 -3.06 9.90 -7.43
N THR A 14 -2.93 9.55 -6.15
CA THR A 14 -2.02 8.49 -5.70
C THR A 14 -2.36 7.13 -6.32
N SER A 15 -3.65 6.80 -6.44
CA SER A 15 -4.11 5.60 -7.13
C SER A 15 -3.66 5.58 -8.59
N ARG A 16 -3.83 6.70 -9.31
CA ARG A 16 -3.41 6.83 -10.71
C ARG A 16 -1.90 6.72 -10.85
N ASP A 17 -1.15 7.36 -9.96
CA ASP A 17 0.30 7.34 -9.98
C ASP A 17 0.83 5.93 -9.73
N ILE A 18 0.30 5.23 -8.73
CA ILE A 18 0.66 3.84 -8.45
C ILE A 18 0.37 2.96 -9.66
N LYS A 19 -0.78 3.13 -10.34
CA LYS A 19 -1.11 2.32 -11.51
C LYS A 19 -0.13 2.51 -12.67
N ASN A 20 0.35 3.73 -12.87
CA ASN A 20 1.16 4.11 -14.03
C ASN A 20 2.67 4.07 -13.77
N ASN A 21 3.09 4.12 -12.51
CA ASN A 21 4.50 4.22 -12.09
C ASN A 21 4.88 3.09 -11.13
N LEU A 22 6.09 3.18 -10.57
CA LEU A 22 6.54 2.31 -9.49
C LEU A 22 5.87 2.70 -8.18
N ILE A 23 5.60 1.70 -7.33
CA ILE A 23 5.11 1.92 -5.97
C ILE A 23 6.20 2.61 -5.15
N ASP A 24 5.91 3.82 -4.66
CA ASP A 24 6.76 4.54 -3.71
C ASP A 24 6.18 4.45 -2.28
N PRO A 25 6.84 3.71 -1.36
CA PRO A 25 6.44 3.67 0.04
C PRO A 25 6.34 5.03 0.72
N GLN A 26 7.17 6.00 0.33
CA GLN A 26 7.12 7.34 0.94
C GLN A 26 5.85 8.09 0.54
N GLN A 27 5.41 7.95 -0.71
CA GLN A 27 4.13 8.50 -1.16
C GLN A 27 2.97 7.92 -0.33
N MET A 28 2.96 6.62 -0.06
CA MET A 28 1.95 5.98 0.80
C MET A 28 1.96 6.51 2.23
N ARG A 29 3.14 6.70 2.84
CA ARG A 29 3.26 7.33 4.17
C ARG A 29 2.70 8.75 4.17
N ASN A 30 2.96 9.53 3.13
CA ASN A 30 2.47 10.89 3.02
C ASN A 30 0.93 10.93 2.98
N VAL A 31 0.31 10.04 2.21
CA VAL A 31 -1.16 9.90 2.21
C VAL A 31 -1.66 9.44 3.58
N GLY A 32 -0.96 8.52 4.24
CA GLY A 32 -1.26 8.09 5.62
C GLY A 32 -1.26 9.26 6.61
N MET A 33 -0.28 10.18 6.52
CA MET A 33 -0.24 11.41 7.32
C MET A 33 -1.44 12.33 7.07
N VAL A 34 -1.86 12.47 5.81
CA VAL A 34 -3.04 13.26 5.46
C VAL A 34 -4.30 12.68 6.10
N LEU A 35 -4.49 11.35 6.03
CA LEU A 35 -5.63 10.69 6.68
C LEU A 35 -5.57 10.78 8.20
N LEU A 36 -4.39 10.70 8.81
CA LEU A 36 -4.24 10.93 10.24
C LEU A 36 -4.67 12.34 10.63
N SER A 37 -4.24 13.33 9.85
CA SER A 37 -4.61 14.73 10.05
C SER A 37 -6.12 14.94 9.91
N MET A 38 -6.76 14.22 8.97
CA MET A 38 -8.22 14.21 8.86
C MET A 38 -8.89 13.67 10.12
N GLY A 39 -8.45 12.51 10.63
CA GLY A 39 -9.01 11.95 11.86
C GLY A 39 -8.88 12.88 13.06
N LEU A 40 -7.80 13.66 13.13
CA LEU A 40 -7.61 14.68 14.17
C LEU A 40 -8.52 15.90 13.98
N LEU A 41 -8.80 16.30 12.74
CA LEU A 41 -9.63 17.48 12.43
C LEU A 41 -11.13 17.20 12.50
N THR A 42 -11.56 16.01 12.11
CA THR A 42 -12.98 15.63 12.04
C THR A 42 -13.43 14.79 13.25
N GLU A 43 -12.48 14.29 14.04
CA GLU A 43 -12.71 13.33 15.13
C GLU A 43 -13.35 12.01 14.67
N GLU A 44 -13.33 11.73 13.36
CA GLU A 44 -13.89 10.49 12.80
C GLU A 44 -12.89 9.33 12.89
N GLY A 45 -13.26 8.32 13.68
CA GLY A 45 -12.40 7.19 14.05
C GLY A 45 -11.83 6.38 12.86
N TYR A 46 -12.58 6.27 11.75
CA TYR A 46 -12.15 5.42 10.64
C TYR A 46 -10.92 5.97 9.91
N PHE A 47 -10.68 7.29 9.92
CA PHE A 47 -9.49 7.88 9.31
C PHE A 47 -8.18 7.40 9.95
N TYR A 48 -8.17 7.14 11.26
CA TYR A 48 -7.03 6.53 11.95
C TYR A 48 -6.75 5.12 11.43
N VAL A 49 -7.81 4.35 11.14
CA VAL A 49 -7.69 2.99 10.58
C VAL A 49 -7.14 3.05 9.15
N LEU A 50 -7.65 3.95 8.32
CA LEU A 50 -7.14 4.13 6.95
C LEU A 50 -5.66 4.53 6.94
N SER A 51 -5.30 5.47 7.82
CA SER A 51 -3.92 5.92 8.00
C SER A 51 -3.00 4.76 8.38
N ASN A 52 -3.37 3.97 9.39
CA ASN A 52 -2.58 2.82 9.83
C ASN A 52 -2.44 1.75 8.74
N ALA A 53 -3.48 1.51 7.95
CA ALA A 53 -3.42 0.57 6.83
C ALA A 53 -2.39 1.01 5.77
N LEU A 54 -2.34 2.31 5.45
CA LEU A 54 -1.35 2.88 4.53
C LEU A 54 0.08 2.80 5.07
N TYR A 55 0.28 3.11 6.36
CA TYR A 55 1.61 2.97 6.98
C TYR A 55 2.10 1.53 6.98
N THR A 56 1.21 0.59 7.33
CA THR A 56 1.54 -0.85 7.35
C THR A 56 1.93 -1.33 5.95
N LEU A 57 1.21 -0.89 4.92
CA LEU A 57 1.54 -1.21 3.54
C LEU A 57 2.88 -0.61 3.11
N ALA A 58 3.13 0.65 3.47
CA ALA A 58 4.39 1.32 3.16
C ALA A 58 5.59 0.59 3.79
N ASP A 59 5.48 0.17 5.05
CA ASP A 59 6.50 -0.59 5.74
C ASP A 59 6.75 -1.94 5.04
N ALA A 60 5.67 -2.67 4.70
CA ALA A 60 5.77 -3.95 4.00
C ALA A 60 6.41 -3.81 2.61
N MET A 61 5.99 -2.81 1.83
CA MET A 61 6.56 -2.52 0.52
C MET A 61 8.03 -2.12 0.61
N SER A 62 8.41 -1.31 1.59
CA SER A 62 9.81 -0.91 1.78
C SER A 62 10.71 -2.14 2.06
N SER A 63 10.27 -3.03 2.93
CA SER A 63 10.96 -4.29 3.22
C SER A 63 11.06 -5.16 1.97
N PHE A 64 9.95 -5.34 1.25
CA PHE A 64 9.90 -6.16 0.05
C PHE A 64 10.79 -5.64 -1.07
N LEU A 65 10.71 -4.33 -1.38
CA LEU A 65 11.51 -3.71 -2.43
C LEU A 65 13.02 -3.81 -2.16
N LYS A 66 13.41 -3.71 -0.89
CA LYS A 66 14.80 -3.91 -0.48
C LYS A 66 15.27 -5.33 -0.81
N VAL A 67 14.47 -6.34 -0.48
CA VAL A 67 14.83 -7.75 -0.73
C VAL A 67 14.75 -8.09 -2.22
N SER A 68 13.76 -7.56 -2.94
CA SER A 68 13.62 -7.81 -4.39
C SER A 68 14.74 -7.19 -5.22
N SER A 69 15.45 -6.19 -4.68
CA SER A 69 16.62 -5.58 -5.31
C SER A 69 17.90 -6.44 -5.19
N MET A 70 17.89 -7.46 -4.32
CA MET A 70 19.00 -8.39 -4.17
C MET A 70 19.10 -9.31 -5.40
N PRO A 71 20.29 -9.88 -5.70
CA PRO A 71 20.46 -10.79 -6.83
C PRO A 71 19.64 -12.08 -6.64
N LEU A 72 18.46 -12.11 -7.26
CA LEU A 72 17.59 -13.27 -7.35
C LEU A 72 17.91 -14.11 -8.61
N SER A 73 17.61 -15.41 -8.56
CA SER A 73 17.60 -16.23 -9.77
C SER A 73 16.56 -15.69 -10.77
N LEU A 74 16.74 -15.96 -12.07
CA LEU A 74 15.84 -15.48 -13.13
C LEU A 74 14.38 -15.87 -12.91
N GLU A 75 14.14 -17.08 -12.38
CA GLU A 75 12.80 -17.58 -12.06
C GLU A 75 12.14 -16.74 -10.95
N TYR A 76 12.88 -16.47 -9.86
CA TYR A 76 12.39 -15.67 -8.74
C TYR A 76 12.20 -14.20 -9.13
N ARG A 77 13.03 -13.67 -10.03
CA ARG A 77 12.85 -12.31 -10.58
C ARG A 77 11.53 -12.19 -11.34
N GLY A 78 11.26 -13.09 -12.29
CA GLY A 78 10.02 -13.05 -13.07
C GLY A 78 8.76 -13.24 -12.21
N ARG A 79 8.81 -14.11 -11.19
CA ARG A 79 7.71 -14.24 -10.22
C ARG A 79 7.52 -12.97 -9.38
N THR A 80 8.62 -12.35 -8.94
CA THR A 80 8.61 -11.11 -8.14
C THR A 80 8.01 -9.95 -8.93
N GLU A 81 8.37 -9.79 -10.19
CA GLU A 81 7.82 -8.76 -11.09
C GLU A 81 6.31 -8.92 -11.30
N LYS A 82 5.84 -10.16 -11.52
CA LYS A 82 4.41 -10.44 -11.66
C LYS A 82 3.63 -10.07 -10.40
N VAL A 83 4.14 -10.46 -9.23
CA VAL A 83 3.49 -10.14 -7.96
C VAL A 83 3.48 -8.63 -7.70
N LEU A 84 4.54 -7.91 -8.07
CA LEU A 84 4.58 -6.46 -8.01
C LEU A 84 3.47 -5.81 -8.83
N GLU A 85 3.22 -6.31 -10.05
CA GLU A 85 2.14 -5.82 -10.90
C GLU A 85 0.75 -6.12 -10.31
N ASP A 86 0.54 -7.31 -9.75
CA ASP A 86 -0.71 -7.68 -9.08
C ASP A 86 -0.96 -6.79 -7.86
N VAL A 87 0.06 -6.59 -7.02
CA VAL A 87 0.01 -5.68 -5.86
C VAL A 87 -0.31 -4.25 -6.28
N LYS A 88 0.34 -3.75 -7.33
CA LYS A 88 0.11 -2.40 -7.86
C LYS A 88 -1.35 -2.19 -8.24
N ASN A 89 -1.94 -3.16 -8.92
CA ASN A 89 -3.34 -3.12 -9.33
C ASN A 89 -4.29 -3.16 -8.12
N GLU A 90 -4.07 -4.04 -7.15
CA GLU A 90 -4.91 -4.14 -5.96
C GLU A 90 -4.81 -2.89 -5.08
N VAL A 91 -3.61 -2.35 -4.89
CA VAL A 91 -3.40 -1.09 -4.15
C VAL A 91 -4.13 0.06 -4.83
N SER A 92 -3.98 0.22 -6.14
CA SER A 92 -4.69 1.27 -6.90
C SER A 92 -6.21 1.14 -6.72
N GLN A 93 -6.77 -0.07 -6.85
CA GLN A 93 -8.21 -0.30 -6.67
C GLN A 93 -8.67 0.00 -5.24
N ALA A 94 -7.89 -0.37 -4.23
CA ALA A 94 -8.22 -0.10 -2.84
C ALA A 94 -8.20 1.41 -2.53
N LEU A 95 -7.22 2.16 -3.05
CA LEU A 95 -7.16 3.61 -2.90
C LEU A 95 -8.31 4.33 -3.62
N GLN A 96 -8.68 3.86 -4.81
CA GLN A 96 -9.87 4.35 -5.53
C GLN A 96 -11.13 4.11 -4.70
N SER A 97 -11.28 2.91 -4.13
CA SER A 97 -12.43 2.55 -3.29
C SER A 97 -12.49 3.37 -2.00
N MET A 98 -11.34 3.65 -1.37
CA MET A 98 -11.25 4.57 -0.23
C MET A 98 -11.69 5.98 -0.61
N SER A 99 -11.20 6.49 -1.74
CA SER A 99 -11.55 7.82 -2.25
C SER A 99 -13.06 7.96 -2.44
N GLU A 100 -13.68 6.99 -3.10
CA GLU A 100 -15.14 6.96 -3.28
C GLU A 100 -15.89 6.85 -1.96
N ALA A 101 -15.42 6.01 -1.04
CA ALA A 101 -16.04 5.84 0.27
C ALA A 101 -16.00 7.12 1.12
N ILE A 102 -14.88 7.85 1.10
CA ILE A 102 -14.76 9.14 1.80
C ILE A 102 -15.71 10.17 1.18
N ARG A 103 -15.80 10.23 -0.15
CA ARG A 103 -16.75 11.11 -0.85
C ARG A 103 -18.22 10.78 -0.49
N GLU A 104 -18.53 9.50 -0.33
CA GLU A 104 -19.85 8.99 0.00
C GLU A 104 -20.14 9.04 1.52
N HIS A 105 -19.17 9.43 2.34
CA HIS A 105 -19.20 9.34 3.81
C HIS A 105 -19.54 7.92 4.31
N ASP A 106 -19.13 6.90 3.56
CA ASP A 106 -19.34 5.49 3.89
C ASP A 106 -18.13 4.92 4.63
N SER A 107 -18.15 5.05 5.96
CA SER A 107 -17.08 4.54 6.82
C SER A 107 -16.89 3.02 6.71
N CYS A 108 -17.94 2.24 6.44
CA CYS A 108 -17.87 0.79 6.28
C CYS A 108 -17.12 0.41 5.00
N LYS A 109 -17.43 1.07 3.88
CA LYS A 109 -16.73 0.88 2.60
C LYS A 109 -15.28 1.36 2.69
N ALA A 110 -15.02 2.44 3.43
CA ALA A 110 -13.67 2.93 3.70
C ALA A 110 -12.86 1.89 4.50
N MET A 111 -13.41 1.38 5.60
CA MET A 111 -12.77 0.34 6.41
C MET A 111 -12.56 -0.96 5.63
N SER A 112 -13.51 -1.35 4.77
CA SER A 112 -13.34 -2.53 3.89
C SER A 112 -12.14 -2.36 2.96
N SER A 113 -11.93 -1.15 2.43
CA SER A 113 -10.77 -0.84 1.60
C SER A 113 -9.47 -0.88 2.40
N ALA A 114 -9.49 -0.45 3.67
CA ALA A 114 -8.33 -0.58 4.56
C ALA A 114 -7.99 -2.03 4.88
N ALA A 115 -9.00 -2.88 5.07
CA ALA A 115 -8.79 -4.32 5.26
C ALA A 115 -8.09 -4.96 4.05
N VAL A 116 -8.41 -4.52 2.82
CA VAL A 116 -7.70 -4.95 1.61
C VAL A 116 -6.22 -4.55 1.67
N LEU A 117 -5.91 -3.29 2.00
CA LEU A 117 -4.51 -2.84 2.12
C LEU A 117 -3.75 -3.62 3.21
N LEU A 118 -4.38 -3.91 4.34
CA LEU A 118 -3.76 -4.71 5.41
C LEU A 118 -3.49 -6.15 4.97
N LYS A 119 -4.43 -6.76 4.24
CA LYS A 119 -4.24 -8.10 3.65
C LYS A 119 -3.08 -8.11 2.65
N LEU A 120 -3.00 -7.10 1.79
CA LEU A 120 -1.86 -6.90 0.88
C LEU A 120 -0.56 -6.78 1.65
N SER A 121 -0.53 -5.95 2.69
CA SER A 121 0.64 -5.75 3.54
C SER A 121 1.16 -7.06 4.15
N TYR A 122 0.24 -7.89 4.66
CA TYR A 122 0.58 -9.21 5.19
C TYR A 122 1.16 -10.13 4.11
N MET A 123 0.54 -10.19 2.94
CA MET A 123 1.03 -10.99 1.81
C MET A 123 2.44 -10.54 1.37
N ILE A 124 2.66 -9.24 1.23
CA ILE A 124 3.94 -8.64 0.83
C ILE A 124 5.03 -8.93 1.85
N ASN A 125 4.72 -8.81 3.15
CA ASN A 125 5.66 -9.17 4.20
C ASN A 125 6.05 -10.65 4.14
N ASN A 126 5.10 -11.56 3.97
CA ASN A 126 5.42 -12.99 3.84
C ASN A 126 6.30 -13.27 2.62
N LEU A 127 6.05 -12.59 1.50
CA LEU A 127 6.90 -12.71 0.32
C LEU A 127 8.31 -12.18 0.57
N ALA A 128 8.44 -11.04 1.27
CA ALA A 128 9.73 -10.49 1.65
C ALA A 128 10.52 -11.47 2.53
N GLU A 129 9.89 -12.07 3.54
CA GLU A 129 10.52 -13.09 4.39
C GLU A 129 10.92 -14.35 3.61
N ASN A 130 10.05 -14.83 2.71
CA ASN A 130 10.37 -15.97 1.85
C ASN A 130 11.57 -15.67 0.94
N LEU A 131 11.63 -14.48 0.34
CA LEU A 131 12.75 -14.08 -0.50
C LEU A 131 14.05 -13.95 0.29
N LYS A 132 14.03 -13.42 1.53
CA LYS A 132 15.21 -13.37 2.40
C LYS A 132 15.81 -14.76 2.62
N ASN A 133 14.95 -15.74 2.90
CA ASN A 133 15.38 -17.12 3.12
C ASN A 133 15.99 -17.76 1.87
N ILE A 134 15.56 -17.36 0.67
CA ILE A 134 16.08 -17.87 -0.60
C ILE A 134 17.42 -17.22 -0.96
N VAL A 135 17.57 -15.92 -0.71
CA VAL A 135 18.82 -15.18 -0.99
C VAL A 135 19.99 -15.69 -0.14
N ILE A 136 19.73 -16.22 1.06
CA ILE A 136 20.76 -16.77 1.96
C ILE A 136 21.32 -18.12 1.46
N VAL A 137 20.66 -18.81 0.53
CA VAL A 137 21.09 -20.13 0.00
C VAL A 137 21.85 -20.02 -1.34
N GLY A 138 22.55 -18.90 -1.58
CA GLY A 138 23.60 -18.87 -2.61
C GLY A 138 24.73 -19.83 -2.23
N PRO A 139 25.38 -20.54 -3.17
CA PRO A 139 26.28 -21.64 -2.86
C PRO A 139 27.39 -21.15 -1.93
N GLU A 140 27.60 -21.87 -0.82
CA GLU A 140 28.87 -21.85 -0.10
C GLU A 140 29.94 -22.27 -1.12
N GLU A 141 30.81 -21.33 -1.50
CA GLU A 141 32.08 -21.64 -2.16
C GLU A 141 33.00 -22.44 -1.23
#